data_AF-A0A7S0AVC3-F1
#
_entry.id   AF-A0A7S0AVC3-F1
#
_cell.length_a   1.000
_cell.length_b   1.000
_cell.length_c   1.000
_cell.angle_alpha   90.00
_cell.angle_beta   90.00
_cell.angle_gamma   90.00
#
_symmetry.space_group_name_H-M   'P 1'
#
loop_
_entity.id
_entity.type
_entity.pdbx_description
1 polymer ?
#
loop_
_entity_poly.entity_id
_entity_poly.type
_entity_poly.pdbx_seq_one_letter_code
_entity_poly.pdbx_strand_id
1 'polypeptide(L)'
;SSQFWFTGLVSAAPPRHLMSDNGISFAERLTQIVAESRGKQRDRARAGERWAAHEAKLLEVAVELFKLRCTRAAEQQQCEATVSFEVLTREIPGFPTRIVKDSTYLVDSWGDGAAEWWFYATRGTAVPWAPGTPVLFAEVLEGMIGKFVDRAQSLGFRACFREAGTWKVTAAWGLPEEKPAKRQRHDS
;
A
#
# COMPACT_ATOMS: atom_id res chain seq x y z
N SER A 1 42.13 21.00 81.38
CA SER A 1 40.88 21.25 82.13
C SER A 1 39.68 20.80 81.33
N SER A 2 38.84 20.02 82.01
CA SER A 2 37.39 19.81 81.81
C SER A 2 36.84 19.32 80.47
N GLN A 3 36.50 18.03 80.52
CA GLN A 3 35.33 17.33 79.96
C GLN A 3 34.13 18.22 79.61
N PHE A 4 33.40 17.88 78.53
CA PHE A 4 31.95 17.65 78.57
C PHE A 4 31.52 16.76 77.40
N TRP A 5 30.87 15.65 77.77
CA TRP A 5 30.12 14.76 76.89
C TRP A 5 28.73 15.35 76.67
N PHE A 6 28.19 15.30 75.45
CA PHE A 6 26.74 15.27 75.24
C PHE A 6 26.39 14.38 74.05
N THR A 7 25.85 13.22 74.38
CA THR A 7 25.04 12.35 73.54
C THR A 7 23.71 13.03 73.23
N GLY A 8 23.42 13.25 71.94
CA GLY A 8 22.15 13.77 71.46
C GLY A 8 21.58 12.88 70.36
N LEU A 9 20.77 11.90 70.78
CA LEU A 9 20.00 10.99 69.95
C LEU A 9 18.87 11.80 69.27
N VAL A 10 19.01 12.15 67.98
CA VAL A 10 17.92 12.76 67.21
C VAL A 10 17.23 11.67 66.40
N SER A 11 15.99 11.43 66.79
CA SER A 11 15.00 10.53 66.22
C SER A 11 15.00 10.53 64.68
N ALA A 12 15.28 9.36 64.11
CA ALA A 12 15.06 9.09 62.69
C ALA A 12 13.55 9.17 62.42
N ALA A 13 13.14 10.23 61.72
CA ALA A 13 11.80 10.30 61.14
C ALA A 13 11.61 9.08 60.21
N PRO A 14 10.48 8.36 60.31
CA PRO A 14 10.22 7.27 59.39
C PRO A 14 10.21 7.81 57.96
N PRO A 15 10.71 7.03 56.97
CA PRO A 15 10.61 7.42 55.58
C PRO A 15 9.13 7.66 55.28
N ARG A 16 8.82 8.87 54.79
CA ARG A 16 7.52 9.15 54.19
C ARG A 16 7.31 8.09 53.13
N HIS A 17 6.41 7.15 53.44
CA HIS A 17 5.86 6.24 52.47
C HIS A 17 5.32 7.13 51.35
N LEU A 18 6.07 7.21 50.25
CA LEU A 18 5.49 7.61 48.98
C LEU A 18 4.39 6.59 48.78
N MET A 19 3.17 7.00 49.09
CA MET A 19 1.98 6.28 48.68
C MET A 19 2.11 6.21 47.16
N SER A 20 2.45 5.02 46.67
CA SER A 20 2.36 4.72 45.24
C SER A 20 0.90 4.93 44.86
N ASP A 21 0.67 6.09 44.25
CA ASP A 21 -0.59 6.50 43.68
C ASP A 21 -1.03 5.41 42.66
N ASN A 22 -2.25 4.93 42.84
CA ASN A 22 -2.93 3.81 42.18
C ASN A 22 -2.40 2.40 42.50
N GLY A 23 -3.16 1.68 43.35
CA GLY A 23 -2.98 0.29 43.79
C GLY A 23 -3.12 -0.79 42.72
N ILE A 24 -2.57 -0.56 41.53
CA ILE A 24 -2.42 -1.55 40.47
C ILE A 24 -1.01 -2.14 40.59
N SER A 25 -0.93 -3.46 40.74
CA SER A 25 0.32 -4.21 40.79
C SER A 25 1.11 -4.06 39.49
N PHE A 26 2.44 -4.21 39.56
CA PHE A 26 3.29 -4.15 38.39
C PHE A 26 2.90 -5.18 37.31
N ALA A 27 2.50 -6.39 37.72
CA ALA A 27 2.03 -7.43 36.82
C ALA A 27 0.72 -7.04 36.10
N GLU A 28 -0.21 -6.38 36.80
CA GLU A 28 -1.42 -5.84 36.17
C GLU A 28 -1.08 -4.71 35.18
N ARG A 29 -0.15 -3.81 35.53
CA ARG A 29 0.33 -2.78 34.59
C ARG A 29 0.96 -3.39 33.33
N LEU A 30 1.79 -4.43 33.48
CA LEU A 30 2.37 -5.14 32.32
C LEU A 30 1.31 -5.81 31.46
N THR A 31 0.33 -6.46 32.09
CA THR A 31 -0.78 -7.13 31.40
C THR A 31 -1.59 -6.11 30.59
N GLN A 32 -1.87 -4.95 31.18
CA GLN A 32 -2.54 -3.84 30.51
C GLN A 32 -1.73 -3.34 29.30
N ILE A 33 -0.42 -3.10 29.45
CA ILE A 33 0.44 -2.64 28.35
C ILE A 33 0.45 -3.66 27.19
N VAL A 34 0.56 -4.95 27.49
CA VAL A 34 0.53 -6.00 26.46
C VAL A 34 -0.82 -6.05 25.76
N ALA A 35 -1.93 -5.95 26.50
CA ALA A 35 -3.27 -5.94 25.93
C ALA A 35 -3.48 -4.72 25.00
N GLU A 36 -3.09 -3.54 25.44
CA GLU A 36 -3.15 -2.31 24.65
C GLU A 36 -2.28 -2.40 23.39
N SER A 37 -1.06 -2.94 23.51
CA SER A 37 -0.14 -3.12 22.38
C SER A 37 -0.71 -4.08 21.33
N ARG A 38 -1.28 -5.22 21.77
CA ARG A 38 -1.96 -6.18 20.88
C ARG A 38 -3.18 -5.56 20.20
N GLY A 39 -3.97 -4.77 20.93
CA GLY A 39 -5.11 -4.02 20.38
C GLY A 39 -4.67 -3.11 19.24
N LYS A 40 -3.65 -2.27 19.48
CA LYS A 40 -3.07 -1.37 18.47
C LYS A 40 -2.57 -2.15 17.25
N GLN A 41 -1.83 -3.24 17.44
CA GLN A 41 -1.32 -4.04 16.33
C GLN A 41 -2.45 -4.63 15.47
N ARG A 42 -3.54 -5.09 16.09
CA ARG A 42 -4.73 -5.59 15.38
C ARG A 42 -5.41 -4.49 14.58
N ASP A 43 -5.53 -3.29 15.14
CA ASP A 43 -6.17 -2.16 14.45
C ASP A 43 -5.33 -1.70 13.25
N ARG A 44 -4.01 -1.69 13.38
CA ARG A 44 -3.07 -1.43 12.26
C ARG A 44 -3.19 -2.49 11.17
N ALA A 45 -3.31 -3.78 11.53
CA ALA A 45 -3.50 -4.85 10.57
C ALA A 45 -4.81 -4.67 9.77
N ARG A 46 -5.90 -4.36 10.47
CA ARG A 46 -7.21 -4.05 9.85
C ARG A 46 -7.13 -2.84 8.91
N ALA A 47 -6.37 -1.81 9.27
CA ALA A 47 -6.14 -0.67 8.37
C ALA A 47 -5.40 -1.10 7.10
N GLY A 48 -4.37 -1.94 7.20
CA GLY A 48 -3.69 -2.53 6.04
C GLY A 48 -4.63 -3.37 5.16
N GLU A 49 -5.50 -4.18 5.76
CA GLU A 49 -6.51 -4.97 5.03
C GLU A 49 -7.50 -4.09 4.26
N ARG A 50 -7.89 -2.93 4.81
CA ARG A 50 -8.74 -1.96 4.09
C ARG A 50 -8.05 -1.42 2.84
N TRP A 51 -6.75 -1.17 2.88
CA TRP A 51 -6.00 -0.81 1.68
C TRP A 51 -6.00 -1.95 0.67
N ALA A 52 -5.72 -3.19 1.07
CA ALA A 52 -5.74 -4.33 0.15
C ALA A 52 -7.10 -4.47 -0.56
N ALA A 53 -8.21 -4.31 0.17
CA ALA A 53 -9.55 -4.34 -0.40
C ALA A 53 -9.83 -3.15 -1.33
N HIS A 54 -9.37 -1.95 -0.98
CA HIS A 54 -9.51 -0.75 -1.81
C HIS A 54 -8.67 -0.83 -3.08
N GLU A 55 -7.40 -1.19 -2.95
CA GLU A 55 -6.45 -1.44 -4.03
C GLU A 55 -6.99 -2.48 -5.01
N ALA A 56 -7.60 -3.56 -4.53
CA ALA A 56 -8.21 -4.57 -5.39
C ALA A 56 -9.30 -3.98 -6.29
N LYS A 57 -10.16 -3.08 -5.78
CA LYS A 57 -11.19 -2.38 -6.57
C LYS A 57 -10.58 -1.43 -7.59
N LEU A 58 -9.57 -0.65 -7.19
CA LEU A 58 -8.85 0.23 -8.12
C LEU A 58 -8.23 -0.56 -9.27
N LEU A 59 -7.61 -1.71 -8.96
CA LEU A 59 -7.02 -2.60 -9.96
C LEU A 59 -8.05 -3.26 -10.87
N GLU A 60 -9.24 -3.58 -10.38
CA GLU A 60 -10.35 -4.06 -11.23
C GLU A 60 -10.72 -3.01 -12.28
N VAL A 61 -10.94 -1.76 -11.87
CA VAL A 61 -11.27 -0.67 -12.80
C VAL A 61 -10.11 -0.42 -13.77
N ALA A 62 -8.86 -0.45 -13.30
CA ALA A 62 -7.69 -0.32 -14.16
C ALA A 62 -7.63 -1.41 -15.25
N VAL A 63 -7.95 -2.66 -14.89
CA VAL A 63 -8.00 -3.78 -15.83
C VAL A 63 -9.11 -3.60 -16.86
N GLU A 64 -10.29 -3.12 -16.46
CA GLU A 64 -11.38 -2.83 -17.41
C GLU A 64 -11.01 -1.70 -18.39
N LEU A 65 -10.37 -0.64 -17.91
CA LEU A 65 -9.86 0.41 -18.79
C LEU A 65 -8.77 -0.12 -19.74
N PHE A 66 -7.87 -0.96 -19.25
CA PHE A 66 -6.83 -1.59 -20.06
C PHE A 66 -7.43 -2.47 -21.16
N LYS A 67 -8.41 -3.33 -20.83
CA LYS A 67 -9.18 -4.12 -21.80
C LYS A 67 -9.77 -3.23 -22.88
N LEU A 68 -10.44 -2.14 -22.50
CA LEU A 68 -11.03 -1.20 -23.45
C LEU A 68 -9.99 -0.63 -24.41
N ARG A 69 -8.78 -0.30 -23.94
CA ARG A 69 -7.68 0.16 -24.81
C ARG A 69 -7.20 -0.95 -25.76
N CYS A 70 -7.02 -2.18 -25.27
CA CYS A 70 -6.65 -3.32 -26.10
C CYS A 70 -7.71 -3.65 -27.16
N THR A 71 -9.00 -3.64 -26.81
CA THR A 71 -10.10 -3.86 -27.76
C THR A 71 -10.09 -2.82 -28.87
N ARG A 72 -9.93 -1.53 -28.54
CA ARG A 72 -9.82 -0.46 -29.56
C ARG A 72 -8.63 -0.64 -30.48
N ALA A 73 -7.48 -1.06 -29.95
CA ALA A 73 -6.30 -1.37 -30.76
C ALA A 73 -6.56 -2.55 -31.70
N ALA A 74 -7.24 -3.60 -31.22
CA ALA A 74 -7.63 -4.74 -32.03
C ALA A 74 -8.62 -4.37 -33.15
N GLU A 75 -9.59 -3.49 -32.87
CA GLU A 75 -10.50 -2.93 -33.88
C GLU A 75 -9.75 -2.16 -34.98
N GLN A 76 -8.60 -1.57 -34.64
CA GLN A 76 -7.68 -0.90 -35.56
C GLN A 76 -6.68 -1.86 -36.22
N GLN A 77 -6.95 -3.17 -36.18
CA GLN A 77 -6.12 -4.23 -36.77
C GLN A 77 -4.70 -4.32 -36.18
N GLN A 78 -4.48 -3.77 -34.98
CA GLN A 78 -3.23 -3.96 -34.25
C GLN A 78 -3.24 -5.34 -33.56
N CYS A 79 -2.04 -5.87 -33.30
CA CYS A 79 -1.84 -7.14 -32.59
C CYS A 79 -1.22 -6.95 -31.21
N GLU A 80 -0.93 -5.70 -30.84
CA GLU A 80 -0.42 -5.32 -29.54
C GLU A 80 -0.90 -3.92 -29.18
N ALA A 81 -0.92 -3.64 -27.88
CA ALA A 81 -1.14 -2.31 -27.35
C ALA A 81 -0.22 -2.07 -26.16
N THR A 82 0.38 -0.88 -26.12
CA THR A 82 1.14 -0.37 -24.99
C THR A 82 0.38 0.76 -24.33
N VAL A 83 0.09 0.61 -23.05
CA VAL A 83 -0.67 1.58 -22.26
C VAL A 83 0.12 1.97 -21.02
N SER A 84 0.18 3.26 -20.70
CA SER A 84 0.80 3.73 -19.45
C SER A 84 -0.16 3.55 -18.29
N PHE A 85 0.21 2.74 -17.30
CA PHE A 85 -0.56 2.52 -16.07
C PHE A 85 -0.82 3.84 -15.33
N GLU A 86 0.17 4.73 -15.26
CA GLU A 86 0.02 6.06 -14.67
C GLU A 86 -1.03 6.92 -15.39
N VAL A 87 -1.22 6.73 -16.69
CA VAL A 87 -2.28 7.45 -17.43
C VAL A 87 -3.65 6.84 -17.11
N LEU A 88 -3.74 5.51 -17.03
CA LEU A 88 -4.98 4.83 -16.65
C LEU A 88 -5.47 5.29 -15.29
N THR A 89 -4.57 5.46 -14.30
CA THR A 89 -4.97 5.83 -12.94
C THR A 89 -5.64 7.19 -12.84
N ARG A 90 -5.42 8.10 -13.80
CA ARG A 90 -6.11 9.39 -13.86
C ARG A 90 -7.58 9.28 -14.26
N GLU A 91 -7.95 8.17 -14.90
CA GLU A 91 -9.32 7.89 -15.35
C GLU A 91 -10.11 7.06 -14.32
N ILE A 92 -9.46 6.59 -13.25
CA ILE A 92 -10.08 5.75 -12.21
C ILE A 92 -10.67 6.66 -11.11
N PRO A 93 -12.00 6.64 -10.88
CA PRO A 93 -12.60 7.37 -9.78
C PRO A 93 -12.08 6.89 -8.42
N GLY A 94 -11.83 7.82 -7.51
CA GLY A 94 -11.35 7.51 -6.16
C GLY A 94 -9.88 7.03 -6.11
N PHE A 95 -9.15 7.07 -7.23
CA PHE A 95 -7.71 6.77 -7.23
C PHE A 95 -6.93 7.91 -6.57
N PRO A 96 -5.83 7.62 -5.83
CA PRO A 96 -4.98 8.66 -5.26
C PRO A 96 -4.53 9.71 -6.28
N THR A 97 -4.58 10.99 -5.91
CA THR A 97 -4.11 12.09 -6.76
C THR A 97 -2.71 12.52 -6.35
N ARG A 98 -2.06 13.34 -7.18
CA ARG A 98 -0.74 13.88 -6.88
C ARG A 98 -0.69 15.39 -6.99
N ILE A 99 0.24 15.96 -6.23
CA ILE A 99 0.65 17.35 -6.33
C ILE A 99 2.16 17.41 -6.57
N VAL A 100 2.61 18.45 -7.28
CA VAL A 100 4.03 18.74 -7.43
C VAL A 100 4.43 19.72 -6.35
N LYS A 101 5.36 19.31 -5.48
CA LYS A 101 5.96 20.16 -4.45
C LYS A 101 7.47 20.02 -4.52
N ASP A 102 8.17 21.15 -4.68
CA ASP A 102 9.64 21.18 -4.78
C ASP A 102 10.17 20.19 -5.84
N SER A 103 9.55 20.20 -7.03
CA SER A 103 9.84 19.28 -8.14
C SER A 103 9.65 17.78 -7.85
N THR A 104 9.00 17.44 -6.73
CA THR A 104 8.69 16.06 -6.34
C THR A 104 7.20 15.79 -6.46
N TYR A 105 6.84 14.65 -7.04
CA TYR A 105 5.45 14.20 -7.13
C TYR A 105 5.02 13.48 -5.86
N LEU A 106 4.24 14.16 -5.03
CA LEU A 106 3.71 13.64 -3.77
C LEU A 106 2.24 13.26 -3.92
N VAL A 107 1.78 12.30 -3.12
CA VAL A 107 0.35 12.03 -2.98
C VAL A 107 -0.33 13.24 -2.33
N ASP A 108 -1.39 13.72 -2.97
CA ASP A 108 -2.17 14.87 -2.51
C ASP A 108 -3.44 14.40 -1.80
N SER A 109 -4.24 13.59 -2.50
CA SER A 109 -5.42 12.93 -1.95
C SER A 109 -5.30 11.41 -2.08
N TRP A 110 -5.89 10.69 -1.13
CA TRP A 110 -6.01 9.23 -1.16
C TRP A 110 -7.33 8.75 -1.77
N GLY A 111 -8.14 9.67 -2.31
CA GLY A 111 -9.45 9.36 -2.84
C GLY A 111 -10.36 8.78 -1.75
N ASP A 112 -10.89 7.58 -2.00
CA ASP A 112 -11.74 6.87 -1.01
C ASP A 112 -10.93 6.09 0.04
N GLY A 113 -9.60 6.06 -0.10
CA GLY A 113 -8.68 5.43 0.83
C GLY A 113 -8.16 6.38 1.90
N ALA A 114 -7.20 5.89 2.69
CA ALA A 114 -6.46 6.70 3.66
C ALA A 114 -4.97 6.36 3.63
N ALA A 115 -4.13 7.37 3.88
CA ALA A 115 -2.67 7.23 3.96
C ALA A 115 -2.24 6.13 4.94
N GLU A 116 -2.93 6.04 6.08
CA GLU A 116 -2.68 5.05 7.12
C GLU A 116 -2.89 3.62 6.61
N TRP A 117 -3.93 3.41 5.78
CA TRP A 117 -4.24 2.09 5.24
C TRP A 117 -3.10 1.64 4.32
N TRP A 118 -2.68 2.49 3.38
CA TRP A 118 -1.55 2.23 2.50
C TRP A 118 -0.28 1.99 3.30
N PHE A 119 0.01 2.85 4.30
CA PHE A 119 1.20 2.74 5.11
C PHE A 119 1.32 1.37 5.77
N TYR A 120 0.28 0.89 6.45
CA TYR A 120 0.35 -0.41 7.11
C TYR A 120 0.32 -1.59 6.14
N ALA A 121 -0.30 -1.44 4.97
CA ALA A 121 -0.23 -2.47 3.93
C ALA A 121 1.18 -2.58 3.30
N THR A 122 1.90 -1.49 3.16
CA THR A 122 3.21 -1.45 2.48
C THR A 122 4.40 -1.58 3.45
N ARG A 123 4.33 -0.94 4.61
CA ARG A 123 5.44 -0.85 5.59
C ARG A 123 5.27 -1.81 6.76
N GLY A 124 4.12 -2.49 6.87
CA GLY A 124 3.79 -3.41 7.96
C GLY A 124 3.34 -2.71 9.24
N THR A 125 2.93 -3.49 10.24
CA THR A 125 2.23 -2.98 11.45
C THR A 125 3.15 -2.68 12.64
N ALA A 126 4.45 -3.01 12.52
CA ALA A 126 5.43 -2.85 13.59
C ALA A 126 5.72 -1.38 13.91
N VAL A 127 5.77 -0.53 12.88
CA VAL A 127 6.08 0.90 13.01
C VAL A 127 4.78 1.71 13.08
N PRO A 128 4.61 2.66 14.00
CA PRO A 128 3.44 3.54 14.00
C PRO A 128 3.45 4.50 12.80
N TRP A 129 2.27 4.74 12.22
CA TRP A 129 2.09 5.79 11.22
C TRP A 129 2.06 7.19 11.87
N ALA A 130 2.72 8.15 11.22
CA ALA A 130 2.65 9.56 11.58
C ALA A 130 1.87 10.35 10.50
N PRO A 131 0.78 11.04 10.86
CA PRO A 131 0.03 11.89 9.93
C PRO A 131 0.91 12.95 9.29
N GLY A 132 0.67 13.24 8.01
CA GLY A 132 1.44 14.24 7.25
C GLY A 132 2.79 13.77 6.72
N THR A 133 3.17 12.51 6.96
CA THR A 133 4.36 11.92 6.32
C THR A 133 4.19 11.96 4.79
N PRO A 134 5.09 12.64 4.05
CA PRO A 134 4.98 12.74 2.60
C PRO A 134 5.20 11.36 1.97
N VAL A 135 4.35 11.01 1.00
CA VAL A 135 4.46 9.77 0.23
C VAL A 135 4.68 10.12 -1.22
N LEU A 136 5.70 9.51 -1.84
CA LEU A 136 5.94 9.67 -3.28
C LEU A 136 4.82 8.98 -4.05
N PHE A 137 4.24 9.67 -5.03
CA PHE A 137 3.20 9.07 -5.86
C PHE A 137 3.72 7.83 -6.62
N ALA A 138 4.99 7.85 -7.00
CA ALA A 138 5.67 6.71 -7.62
C ALA A 138 5.69 5.46 -6.71
N GLU A 139 5.84 5.60 -5.39
CA GLU A 139 5.82 4.45 -4.48
C GLU A 139 4.45 3.75 -4.48
N VAL A 140 3.37 4.52 -4.57
CA VAL A 140 2.02 3.98 -4.69
C VAL A 140 1.85 3.21 -6.00
N LEU A 141 2.28 3.79 -7.12
CA LEU A 141 2.21 3.15 -8.43
C LEU A 141 3.07 1.88 -8.50
N GLU A 142 4.30 1.90 -7.96
CA GLU A 142 5.17 0.73 -7.91
C GLU A 142 4.53 -0.43 -7.13
N GLY A 143 3.89 -0.13 -6.00
CA GLY A 143 3.19 -1.14 -5.20
C GLY A 143 2.01 -1.80 -5.91
N MET A 144 1.42 -1.13 -6.90
CA MET A 144 0.21 -1.56 -7.61
C MET A 144 0.49 -2.19 -8.98
N ILE A 145 1.49 -1.71 -9.71
CA ILE A 145 1.68 -2.09 -11.12
C ILE A 145 2.02 -3.57 -11.31
N GLY A 146 2.74 -4.20 -10.37
CA GLY A 146 2.99 -5.65 -10.41
C GLY A 146 1.67 -6.44 -10.37
N LYS A 147 0.82 -6.13 -9.39
CA LYS A 147 -0.50 -6.76 -9.21
C LYS A 147 -1.42 -6.49 -10.41
N PHE A 148 -1.31 -5.30 -11.01
CA PHE A 148 -2.02 -4.97 -12.25
C PHE A 148 -1.60 -5.89 -13.40
N VAL A 149 -0.29 -6.07 -13.62
CA VAL A 149 0.24 -6.95 -14.68
C VAL A 149 -0.19 -8.40 -14.45
N ASP A 150 -0.11 -8.90 -13.22
CA ASP A 150 -0.54 -10.27 -12.88
C ASP A 150 -2.02 -10.48 -13.24
N ARG A 151 -2.88 -9.50 -12.94
CA ARG A 151 -4.30 -9.54 -13.32
C ARG A 151 -4.50 -9.42 -14.83
N ALA A 152 -3.77 -8.54 -15.51
CA ALA A 152 -3.86 -8.38 -16.96
C ALA A 152 -3.43 -9.66 -17.70
N GLN A 153 -2.43 -10.39 -17.21
CA GLN A 153 -2.01 -11.68 -17.76
C GLN A 153 -3.12 -12.74 -17.72
N SER A 154 -4.02 -12.69 -16.72
CA SER A 154 -5.15 -13.61 -16.63
C SER A 154 -6.20 -13.46 -17.74
N LEU A 155 -6.10 -12.43 -18.58
CA LEU A 155 -7.01 -12.15 -19.68
C LEU A 155 -6.77 -12.98 -20.94
N GLY A 156 -5.74 -13.84 -20.95
CA GLY A 156 -5.46 -14.73 -22.07
C GLY A 156 -4.67 -14.08 -23.21
N PHE A 157 -3.96 -12.98 -22.94
CA PHE A 157 -2.99 -12.45 -23.89
C PHE A 157 -1.89 -13.46 -24.17
N ARG A 158 -1.32 -13.41 -25.38
CA ARG A 158 -0.13 -14.20 -25.71
C ARG A 158 1.08 -13.74 -24.90
N ALA A 159 1.20 -12.43 -24.70
CA ALA A 159 2.20 -11.83 -23.84
C ALA A 159 1.59 -10.60 -23.14
N CYS A 160 1.93 -10.40 -21.87
CA CYS A 160 1.62 -9.16 -21.16
C CYS A 160 2.74 -8.87 -20.16
N PHE A 161 3.40 -7.72 -20.27
CA PHE A 161 4.56 -7.35 -19.47
C PHE A 161 4.68 -5.84 -19.27
N ARG A 162 5.38 -5.45 -18.22
CA ARG A 162 5.78 -4.07 -17.95
C ARG A 162 7.13 -3.77 -18.59
N GLU A 163 7.28 -2.61 -19.22
CA GLU A 163 8.58 -2.08 -19.64
C GLU A 163 9.36 -1.55 -18.42
N ALA A 164 10.52 -2.12 -18.14
CA ALA A 164 11.35 -1.78 -16.98
C ALA A 164 11.70 -0.28 -16.93
N GLY A 165 11.64 0.30 -15.72
CA GLY A 165 11.90 1.73 -15.52
C GLY A 165 10.79 2.66 -16.02
N THR A 166 9.67 2.12 -16.51
CA THR A 166 8.53 2.91 -16.99
C THR A 166 7.22 2.47 -16.31
N TRP A 167 6.15 3.22 -16.59
CA TRP A 167 4.78 2.84 -16.24
C TRP A 167 4.04 2.14 -17.37
N LYS A 168 4.72 1.81 -18.49
CA LYS A 168 4.10 1.21 -19.65
C LYS A 168 3.92 -0.30 -19.45
N VAL A 169 2.72 -0.76 -19.81
CA VAL A 169 2.36 -2.16 -19.87
C VAL A 169 1.94 -2.48 -21.30
N THR A 170 2.58 -3.50 -21.87
CA THR A 170 2.33 -3.95 -23.23
C THR A 170 1.62 -5.30 -23.17
N ALA A 171 0.54 -5.43 -23.94
CA ALA A 171 -0.15 -6.69 -24.18
C ALA A 171 -0.16 -7.00 -25.67
N ALA A 172 0.08 -8.27 -26.01
CA ALA A 172 0.05 -8.76 -27.38
C ALA A 172 -0.95 -9.92 -27.52
N TRP A 173 -1.70 -9.92 -28.61
CA TRP A 173 -2.63 -10.97 -29.02
C TRP A 173 -2.26 -11.52 -30.39
N GLY A 174 -2.73 -12.72 -30.72
CA GLY A 174 -2.42 -13.37 -31.99
C GLY A 174 -2.98 -12.58 -33.18
N LEU A 175 -2.27 -12.61 -34.32
CA LEU A 175 -2.84 -12.26 -35.61
C LEU A 175 -4.04 -13.18 -35.89
N PRO A 176 -5.12 -12.68 -36.54
CA PRO A 176 -6.10 -13.57 -37.13
C PRO A 176 -5.37 -14.50 -38.08
N GLU A 177 -5.43 -15.82 -37.87
CA GLU A 177 -4.81 -16.77 -38.81
C GLU A 177 -5.34 -16.48 -40.22
N GLU A 178 -4.45 -16.13 -41.15
CA GLU A 178 -4.79 -16.12 -42.56
C GLU A 178 -5.24 -17.53 -42.92
N LYS A 179 -6.54 -17.73 -43.12
CA LYS A 179 -7.06 -19.00 -43.63
C LYS A 179 -6.24 -19.36 -44.87
N PRO A 180 -5.56 -20.52 -44.90
CA PRO A 180 -4.73 -20.88 -46.04
C PRO A 180 -5.60 -20.84 -47.28
N ALA A 181 -5.23 -20.00 -48.24
CA ALA A 181 -5.92 -19.87 -49.51
C ALA A 181 -6.08 -21.27 -50.10
N LYS A 182 -7.32 -21.78 -50.15
CA LYS A 182 -7.63 -23.04 -50.82
C LYS A 182 -7.13 -22.88 -52.25
N ARG A 183 -6.01 -23.53 -52.58
CA ARG A 183 -5.58 -23.74 -53.96
C ARG A 183 -6.74 -24.47 -54.64
N GLN A 184 -7.61 -23.73 -55.32
CA GLN A 184 -8.56 -24.29 -56.27
C GLN A 184 -7.71 -24.96 -57.34
N ARG A 185 -7.56 -26.29 -57.23
CA ARG A 185 -7.09 -27.11 -58.33
C ARG A 185 -8.15 -26.99 -59.42
N HIS A 186 -7.80 -26.22 -60.45
CA HIS A 186 -8.50 -26.21 -61.72
C HIS A 186 -8.01 -27.44 -62.48
N ASP A 187 -8.70 -28.57 -62.28
CA ASP A 187 -8.49 -29.74 -63.14
C ASP A 187 -9.24 -29.48 -64.46
N SER A 188 -8.47 -29.51 -65.55
CA SER A 188 -8.93 -29.45 -66.94
C SER A 188 -9.30 -30.85 -67.46
#